data_AF-A0A7R9MJU3-F1
#
_entry.id   AF-A0A7R9MJU3-F1
#
_cell.length_a   1.000
_cell.length_b   1.000
_cell.length_c   1.000
_cell.angle_alpha   90.00
_cell.angle_beta   90.00
_cell.angle_gamma   90.00
#
_symmetry.space_group_name_H-M   'P 1'
#
loop_
_entity.id
_entity.type
_entity.pdbx_description
1 polymer ?
#
loop_
_entity_poly.entity_id
_entity_poly.type
_entity_poly.pdbx_seq_one_letter_code
_entity_poly.pdbx_strand_id
1 'polypeptide(L)'
;MFNSTDFKTPLIAGKECATKQGLDWAAIDECATGPLGRGLHLQAGEVYNKATPKGFTLPHIVIDGKWTAEINDKAEKDLVALVCDTYTGTKPDACKK
;
A
#
# COMPACT_ATOMS: atom_id res chain seq x y z
N MET A 1 5.56 13.16 13.93
CA MET A 1 4.25 13.78 14.19
C MET A 1 3.81 14.43 12.89
N PHE A 2 2.78 13.88 12.24
CA PHE A 2 2.25 14.47 11.00
C PHE A 2 1.62 15.82 11.34
N ASN A 3 2.06 16.89 10.66
CA ASN A 3 1.59 18.24 10.92
C ASN A 3 0.14 18.38 10.45
N SER A 4 -0.73 18.87 11.33
CA SER A 4 -2.18 18.65 11.31
C SER A 4 -2.96 19.55 10.33
N THR A 5 -2.26 20.27 9.46
CA THR A 5 -2.87 21.22 8.52
C THR A 5 -3.07 20.67 7.11
N ASP A 6 -2.57 19.46 6.82
CA ASP A 6 -2.62 18.82 5.49
C ASP A 6 -3.71 17.72 5.35
N PHE A 7 -4.61 17.62 6.35
CA PHE A 7 -5.70 16.63 6.34
C PHE A 7 -6.93 17.07 5.54
N LYS A 8 -6.96 18.31 5.02
CA LYS A 8 -8.05 18.79 4.13
C LYS A 8 -7.95 18.23 2.70
N THR A 9 -6.90 17.48 2.40
CA THR A 9 -6.40 17.23 1.04
C THR A 9 -6.76 15.85 0.44
N PRO A 10 -7.05 14.76 1.19
CA PRO A 10 -7.30 13.44 0.58
C PRO A 10 -8.53 13.36 -0.32
N LEU A 11 -9.64 14.01 0.03
CA LEU A 11 -10.85 14.01 -0.82
C LEU A 11 -10.65 14.85 -2.08
N ILE A 12 -9.97 15.99 -1.95
CA ILE A 12 -9.65 16.88 -3.08
C ILE A 12 -8.68 16.16 -4.03
N ALA A 13 -7.56 15.67 -3.50
CA ALA A 13 -6.56 14.92 -4.27
C ALA A 13 -7.14 13.63 -4.84
N GLY A 14 -7.99 12.92 -4.08
CA GLY A 14 -8.68 11.72 -4.54
C GLY A 14 -9.53 11.99 -5.77
N LYS A 15 -10.34 13.05 -5.74
CA LYS A 15 -11.17 13.46 -6.89
C LYS A 15 -10.34 13.84 -8.10
N GLU A 16 -9.30 14.63 -7.90
CA GLU A 16 -8.39 15.03 -8.98
C GLU A 16 -7.69 13.83 -9.62
N CYS A 17 -7.15 12.93 -8.80
CA CYS A 17 -6.48 11.72 -9.28
C CYS A 17 -7.45 10.76 -9.97
N ALA A 18 -8.64 10.53 -9.41
CA ALA A 18 -9.67 9.70 -10.03
C ALA A 18 -10.01 10.23 -11.43
N THR A 19 -10.22 11.54 -11.55
CA THR A 19 -10.51 12.19 -12.84
C THR A 19 -9.36 12.01 -13.84
N LYS A 20 -8.11 12.24 -13.42
CA LYS A 20 -6.92 12.07 -14.26
C LYS A 20 -6.73 10.63 -14.76
N GLN A 21 -7.16 9.65 -13.96
CA GLN A 21 -7.07 8.22 -14.29
C GLN A 21 -8.33 7.69 -15.01
N GLY A 22 -9.33 8.54 -15.26
CA GLY A 22 -10.59 8.13 -15.89
C GLY A 22 -11.47 7.22 -15.00
N LEU A 23 -11.31 7.31 -13.68
CA LEU A 23 -12.09 6.55 -12.70
C LEU A 23 -13.34 7.33 -12.28
N ASP A 24 -14.44 6.61 -11.99
CA ASP A 24 -15.67 7.22 -11.49
C ASP A 24 -15.52 7.65 -10.02
N TRP A 25 -15.37 8.96 -9.81
CA TRP A 25 -15.28 9.54 -8.48
C TRP A 25 -16.54 9.30 -7.64
N ALA A 26 -17.74 9.34 -8.25
CA ALA A 26 -18.98 9.19 -7.49
C ALA A 26 -19.08 7.79 -6.87
N ALA A 27 -18.74 6.75 -7.64
CA ALA A 27 -18.67 5.38 -7.15
C ALA A 27 -17.61 5.20 -6.04
N ILE A 28 -16.44 5.84 -6.17
CA ILE A 28 -15.38 5.80 -5.16
C ILE A 28 -15.83 6.48 -3.86
N ASP A 29 -16.42 7.67 -3.95
CA ASP A 29 -16.90 8.45 -2.80
C ASP A 29 -18.06 7.76 -2.07
N GLU A 30 -19.00 7.18 -2.83
CA GLU A 30 -20.07 6.35 -2.27
C GLU A 30 -19.50 5.12 -1.54
N CYS A 31 -18.54 4.43 -2.14
CA CYS A 31 -17.89 3.28 -1.50
C CYS A 31 -17.18 3.71 -0.21
N ALA A 32 -16.35 4.77 -0.27
CA ALA A 32 -15.52 5.23 0.84
C ALA A 32 -16.35 5.70 2.05
N THR A 33 -17.49 6.34 1.81
CA THR A 33 -18.38 6.85 2.86
C THR A 33 -19.47 5.85 3.27
N GLY A 34 -19.71 4.84 2.44
CA GLY A 34 -20.79 3.86 2.59
C GLY A 34 -20.44 2.62 3.43
N PRO A 35 -21.41 1.71 3.57
CA PRO A 35 -21.23 0.44 4.30
C PRO A 35 -20.14 -0.45 3.70
N LEU A 36 -19.99 -0.45 2.36
CA LEU A 36 -18.99 -1.25 1.67
C LEU A 36 -17.57 -0.85 2.10
N GLY A 37 -17.23 0.45 2.05
CA GLY A 37 -15.92 0.93 2.47
C GLY A 37 -15.61 0.66 3.95
N ARG A 38 -16.63 0.74 4.82
CA ARG A 38 -16.49 0.32 6.22
C ARG A 38 -16.17 -1.17 6.35
N GLY A 39 -16.88 -2.03 5.60
CA GLY A 39 -16.62 -3.47 5.58
C GLY A 39 -15.20 -3.79 5.08
N LEU A 40 -14.75 -3.12 4.03
CA LEU A 40 -13.40 -3.29 3.49
C LEU A 40 -12.31 -2.83 4.48
N HIS A 41 -12.53 -1.72 5.20
CA HIS A 41 -11.60 -1.29 6.25
C HIS A 41 -11.51 -2.30 7.41
N LEU A 42 -12.65 -2.86 7.83
CA LEU A 42 -12.66 -3.91 8.85
C LEU A 42 -11.86 -5.14 8.37
N GLN A 43 -12.14 -5.60 7.15
CA GLN A 43 -11.42 -6.73 6.55
C GLN A 43 -9.91 -6.46 6.44
N ALA A 44 -9.52 -5.26 6.01
CA ALA A 44 -8.12 -4.85 5.95
C ALA A 44 -7.46 -4.90 7.34
N GLY A 45 -8.16 -4.44 8.38
CA GLY A 45 -7.71 -4.54 9.76
C GLY A 45 -7.56 -5.99 10.23
N GLU A 46 -8.48 -6.89 9.87
CA GLU A 46 -8.37 -8.31 10.19
C GLU A 46 -7.18 -8.99 9.50
N VAL A 47 -6.95 -8.70 8.21
CA VAL A 47 -5.79 -9.19 7.46
C VAL A 47 -4.51 -8.71 8.10
N TYR A 48 -4.43 -7.42 8.42
CA TYR A 48 -3.29 -6.80 9.08
C TYR A 48 -3.00 -7.45 10.44
N ASN A 49 -4.00 -7.51 11.32
CA ASN A 49 -3.86 -8.08 12.67
C ASN A 49 -3.45 -9.56 12.66
N LYS A 50 -3.82 -10.32 11.64
CA LYS A 50 -3.38 -11.72 11.45
C LYS A 50 -1.94 -11.81 10.96
N ALA A 51 -1.52 -10.89 10.08
CA ALA A 51 -0.20 -10.93 9.45
C ALA A 51 0.91 -10.38 10.35
N THR A 52 0.59 -9.54 11.33
CA THR A 52 1.60 -8.71 11.99
C THR A 52 1.74 -9.00 13.50
N PRO A 53 2.96 -9.24 14.01
CA PRO A 53 3.19 -9.39 15.45
C PRO A 53 2.94 -8.08 16.20
N LYS A 54 2.58 -8.15 17.49
CA LYS A 54 2.37 -6.95 18.32
C LYS A 54 3.62 -6.07 18.35
N GLY A 55 3.47 -4.77 18.06
CA GLY A 55 4.53 -3.76 18.25
C GLY A 55 5.43 -3.46 17.04
N PHE A 56 5.03 -3.84 15.83
CA PHE A 56 5.73 -3.44 14.60
C PHE A 56 5.42 -2.00 14.17
N THR A 57 6.24 -1.49 13.26
CA THR A 57 6.12 -0.16 12.67
C THR A 57 5.77 -0.29 11.19
N LEU A 58 4.97 0.63 10.66
CA LEU A 58 4.72 0.76 9.23
C LEU A 58 5.91 1.45 8.53
N PRO A 59 6.19 1.14 7.24
CA PRO A 59 5.47 0.18 6.40
C PRO A 59 5.78 -1.28 6.79
N HIS A 60 4.86 -2.21 6.48
CA HIS A 60 5.02 -3.66 6.70
C HIS A 60 4.98 -4.40 5.37
N ILE A 61 6.15 -4.58 4.76
CA ILE A 61 6.32 -5.05 3.38
C ILE A 61 6.59 -6.55 3.38
N VAL A 62 5.73 -7.31 2.71
CA VAL A 62 5.81 -8.76 2.59
C VAL A 62 6.22 -9.13 1.17
N ILE A 63 7.27 -9.94 1.01
CA ILE A 63 7.70 -10.49 -0.29
C ILE A 63 7.50 -12.00 -0.26
N ASP A 64 6.75 -12.55 -1.22
CA ASP A 64 6.43 -13.98 -1.33
C ASP A 64 5.91 -14.60 -0.02
N GLY A 65 5.02 -13.86 0.67
CA GLY A 65 4.41 -14.29 1.93
C GLY A 65 5.34 -14.23 3.15
N LYS A 66 6.56 -13.71 3.02
CA LYS A 66 7.53 -13.59 4.11
C LYS A 66 7.77 -12.14 4.49
N TRP A 67 7.83 -11.90 5.79
CA TRP A 67 8.23 -10.62 6.36
C TRP A 67 9.44 -10.80 7.27
N THR A 68 10.43 -9.92 7.12
CA THR A 68 11.51 -9.71 8.09
C THR A 68 11.86 -8.22 8.13
N ALA A 69 12.49 -7.77 9.21
CA ALA A 69 13.01 -6.40 9.28
C ALA A 69 13.99 -6.09 8.13
N GLU A 70 14.83 -7.06 7.74
CA GLU A 70 15.75 -6.92 6.60
C GLU A 70 15.03 -6.76 5.26
N ILE A 71 13.96 -7.53 5.03
CA ILE A 71 13.12 -7.39 3.82
C ILE A 71 12.52 -5.98 3.79
N ASN A 72 11.98 -5.52 4.93
CA ASN A 72 11.40 -4.19 5.04
C ASN A 72 12.43 -3.09 4.74
N ASP A 73 13.60 -3.16 5.38
CA ASP A 73 14.68 -2.20 5.21
C ASP A 73 15.20 -2.15 3.77
N LYS A 74 15.31 -3.31 3.11
CA LYS A 74 15.72 -3.38 1.69
C LYS A 74 14.63 -2.84 0.77
N ALA A 75 13.37 -3.17 1.04
CA ALA A 75 12.24 -2.73 0.23
C ALA A 75 12.04 -1.20 0.32
N GLU A 76 12.20 -0.61 1.49
CA GLU A 76 12.13 0.85 1.67
C GLU A 76 13.28 1.58 0.96
N LYS A 77 14.45 0.94 0.83
CA LYS A 77 15.60 1.51 0.12
C LYS A 77 15.46 1.37 -1.40
N ASP A 78 15.19 0.16 -1.87
CA ASP A 78 15.05 -0.16 -3.28
C ASP A 78 14.24 -1.45 -3.47
N LEU A 79 12.91 -1.29 -3.56
CA LEU A 79 12.00 -2.39 -3.80
C LEU A 79 12.27 -3.11 -5.14
N VAL A 80 12.69 -2.37 -6.17
CA VAL A 80 12.94 -2.97 -7.50
C VAL A 80 14.14 -3.89 -7.43
N ALA A 81 15.25 -3.44 -6.83
CA ALA A 81 16.42 -4.29 -6.63
C ALA A 81 16.08 -5.53 -5.79
N LEU A 82 15.31 -5.37 -4.70
CA LEU A 82 14.89 -6.49 -3.87
C LEU A 82 14.07 -7.52 -4.67
N VAL A 83 13.06 -7.08 -5.43
CA VAL A 83 12.24 -7.96 -6.27
C VAL A 83 13.08 -8.66 -7.33
N CYS A 84 13.99 -7.93 -7.98
CA CYS A 84 14.89 -8.51 -8.98
C CYS A 84 15.86 -9.53 -8.39
N ASP A 85 16.29 -9.36 -7.13
CA ASP A 85 17.15 -10.30 -6.41
C ASP A 85 16.38 -11.55 -5.94
N THR A 86 15.11 -11.39 -5.55
CA THR A 86 14.27 -12.53 -5.10
C THR A 86 13.63 -13.30 -6.25
N TYR A 87 13.52 -12.71 -7.45
CA TYR A 87 12.88 -13.34 -8.60
C TYR A 87 13.67 -14.55 -9.11
N THR A 88 13.01 -15.70 -9.15
CA THR A 88 13.60 -16.99 -9.53
C THR A 88 13.43 -17.33 -11.02
N GLY A 89 12.64 -16.55 -11.75
CA GLY A 89 12.43 -16.72 -13.20
C GLY A 89 13.44 -15.96 -14.06
N THR A 90 13.16 -15.90 -15.37
CA THR A 90 13.96 -15.12 -16.32
C THR A 90 13.81 -13.62 -16.05
N LYS A 91 14.86 -13.01 -15.51
CA LYS A 91 14.84 -11.60 -15.11
C LYS A 91 14.52 -10.67 -16.29
N PRO A 92 13.53 -9.77 -16.14
CA PRO A 92 13.20 -8.79 -17.18
C PRO A 92 14.32 -7.76 -17.33
N ASP A 93 14.27 -6.98 -18.41
CA ASP A 93 15.27 -5.92 -18.68
C ASP A 93 15.36 -4.89 -17.56
N ALA A 94 14.25 -4.62 -16.87
CA ALA A 94 14.21 -3.73 -15.71
C ALA A 94 15.11 -4.19 -14.54
N CYS A 95 15.51 -5.47 -14.50
CA CYS A 95 16.43 -6.03 -13.51
C CYS A 95 17.90 -6.00 -13.94
N LYS A 96 18.18 -5.54 -15.16
CA LYS A 96 19.55 -5.33 -15.64
C LYS A 96 19.99 -3.95 -15.12
N LYS A 97 21.06 -3.94 -14.31
CA LYS A 97 21.68 -2.71 -13.81
C LYS A 97 22.45 -2.00 -14.90
#